data_AF-A0A2B7H1H6-F1
#
_entry.id   AF-A0A2B7H1H6-F1
#
_cell.length_a   1.000
_cell.length_b   1.000
_cell.length_c   1.000
_cell.angle_alpha   90.00
_cell.angle_beta   90.00
_cell.angle_gamma   90.00
#
_symmetry.space_group_name_H-M   'P 1'
#
loop_
_entity.id
_entity.type
_entity.pdbx_description
1 polymer ?
#
loop_
_entity_poly.entity_id
_entity_poly.type
_entity_poly.pdbx_seq_one_letter_code
_entity_poly.pdbx_strand_id
1 'polypeptide(L)'
;MSGPEVTDDGVRPEGSTEAGDRHDLDRETIELAREELRTTFDYQVERVQEIDEKAIEILKANLLLIGLVVTGGSIVVQTDIDVAAFLNPFTTASALLLLASTGLAGVTYTASNLRGGIDGDAVESALATARAEPAADADRFEVRLLRSYGRWIEYNARVTAVNDMFATITVLMVIAAFVYVVAGIGVGALGPSTLVSVIAFLALTAALLWLGAFAYYMDHLGASDEHWEGTFDGVRISKGVTRKRGLSTLRSMRSEGATDEREEEAAAEGVPEQSSRR
;
A
#
# COMPACT_ATOMS: atom_id res chain seq x y z
N MET A 1 67.16 52.28 -28.99
CA MET A 1 66.85 51.02 -28.29
C MET A 1 66.02 51.42 -27.09
N SER A 2 64.70 51.30 -27.21
CA SER A 2 63.89 50.25 -26.52
C SER A 2 63.84 50.56 -25.01
N GLY A 3 62.74 50.86 -24.33
CA GLY A 3 61.30 50.65 -24.49
C GLY A 3 60.77 50.57 -23.02
N PRO A 4 59.54 51.01 -22.70
CA PRO A 4 59.08 51.10 -21.32
C PRO A 4 58.72 49.73 -20.74
N GLU A 5 59.14 49.49 -19.50
CA GLU A 5 58.83 48.31 -18.70
C GLU A 5 57.39 48.43 -18.18
N VAL A 6 56.47 47.67 -18.80
CA VAL A 6 55.10 47.47 -18.35
C VAL A 6 55.12 46.34 -17.32
N THR A 7 54.99 46.68 -16.04
CA THR A 7 54.75 45.70 -14.98
C THR A 7 53.27 45.32 -14.97
N ASP A 8 52.99 44.24 -15.69
CA ASP A 8 52.15 43.10 -15.30
C ASP A 8 51.01 43.38 -14.28
N ASP A 9 49.82 43.65 -14.81
CA ASP A 9 48.56 43.49 -14.10
C ASP A 9 48.37 42.00 -13.78
N GLY A 10 48.61 41.64 -12.52
CA GLY A 10 48.30 40.33 -11.98
C GLY A 10 46.81 40.02 -12.10
N VAL A 11 46.45 39.28 -13.15
CA VAL A 11 45.18 38.57 -13.25
C VAL A 11 45.10 37.57 -12.09
N ARG A 12 44.34 37.92 -11.05
CA ARG A 12 43.90 36.97 -10.03
C ARG A 12 43.03 35.90 -10.71
N PRO A 13 43.30 34.60 -10.53
CA PRO A 13 42.39 33.56 -10.99
C PRO A 13 41.21 33.49 -9.99
N GLU A 14 40.13 34.23 -10.26
CA GLU A 14 38.86 34.14 -9.51
C GLU A 14 38.06 32.86 -9.84
N GLY A 15 38.62 31.90 -10.58
CA GLY A 15 37.88 30.74 -11.11
C GLY A 15 37.93 29.45 -10.28
N SER A 16 38.73 29.36 -9.22
CA SER A 16 38.93 28.08 -8.50
C SER A 16 38.07 27.92 -7.24
N THR A 17 37.59 29.02 -6.65
CA THR A 17 36.79 28.97 -5.41
C THR A 17 35.32 28.63 -5.69
N GLU A 18 34.73 29.16 -6.76
CA GLU A 18 33.31 28.91 -7.09
C GLU A 18 33.03 27.45 -7.53
N ALA A 19 34.00 26.76 -8.14
CA ALA A 19 33.82 25.39 -8.62
C ALA A 19 33.88 24.35 -7.48
N GLY A 20 34.74 24.58 -6.47
CA GLY A 20 34.80 23.75 -5.27
C GLY A 20 33.55 23.92 -4.40
N ASP A 21 33.12 25.17 -4.21
CA ASP A 21 31.94 25.50 -3.40
C ASP A 21 30.64 24.92 -4.00
N ARG A 22 30.49 24.92 -5.34
CA ARG A 22 29.35 24.27 -6.01
C ARG A 22 29.34 22.74 -5.87
N HIS A 23 30.50 22.10 -5.99
CA HIS A 23 30.60 20.64 -5.91
C HIS A 23 30.33 20.14 -4.47
N ASP A 24 30.74 20.91 -3.46
CA ASP A 24 30.48 20.59 -2.06
C ASP A 24 28.99 20.80 -1.70
N LEU A 25 28.36 21.87 -2.21
CA LEU A 25 26.92 22.10 -2.07
C LEU A 25 26.07 21.01 -2.76
N ASP A 26 26.49 20.52 -3.92
CA ASP A 26 25.82 19.42 -4.62
C ASP A 26 25.92 18.10 -3.83
N ARG A 27 27.07 17.82 -3.20
CA ARG A 27 27.27 16.64 -2.35
C ARG A 27 26.43 16.72 -1.07
N GLU A 28 26.42 17.86 -0.38
CA GLU A 28 25.59 18.06 0.82
C GLU A 28 24.09 17.90 0.48
N THR A 29 23.65 18.44 -0.66
CA THR A 29 22.27 18.29 -1.13
C THR A 29 21.91 16.82 -1.40
N ILE A 30 22.82 16.05 -1.99
CA ILE A 30 22.62 14.61 -2.26
C ILE A 30 22.59 13.79 -0.97
N GLU A 31 23.45 14.10 -0.01
CA GLU A 31 23.49 13.45 1.29
C GLU A 31 22.20 13.70 2.08
N LEU A 32 21.74 14.96 2.13
CA LEU A 32 20.47 15.32 2.75
C LEU A 32 19.29 14.65 2.06
N ALA A 33 19.26 14.62 0.72
CA ALA A 33 18.21 13.94 -0.03
C ALA A 33 18.20 12.43 0.24
N ARG A 34 19.37 11.80 0.39
CA ARG A 34 19.47 10.38 0.74
C ARG A 34 18.94 10.10 2.14
N GLU A 35 19.32 10.93 3.12
CA GLU A 35 18.86 10.79 4.50
C GLU A 35 17.34 10.92 4.59
N GLU A 36 16.76 11.92 3.93
CA GLU A 36 15.31 12.15 3.93
C GLU A 36 14.54 11.02 3.21
N LEU A 37 15.06 10.53 2.08
CA LEU A 37 14.46 9.39 1.37
C LEU A 37 14.55 8.10 2.17
N ARG A 38 15.66 7.87 2.87
CA ARG A 38 15.81 6.71 3.75
C ARG A 38 14.83 6.78 4.92
N THR A 39 14.74 7.92 5.58
CA THR A 39 13.78 8.15 6.67
C THR A 39 12.34 7.94 6.19
N THR A 40 11.99 8.46 5.02
CA THR A 40 10.65 8.26 4.41
C THR A 40 10.39 6.79 4.09
N PHE A 41 11.39 6.09 3.55
CA PHE A 41 11.29 4.68 3.25
C PHE A 41 11.11 3.83 4.51
N ASP A 42 11.90 4.09 5.55
CA ASP A 42 11.83 3.40 6.84
C ASP A 42 10.45 3.61 7.48
N TYR A 43 9.92 4.84 7.46
CA TYR A 43 8.55 5.14 7.91
C TYR A 43 7.48 4.37 7.12
N GLN A 44 7.64 4.22 5.80
CA GLN A 44 6.69 3.45 4.98
C GLN A 44 6.77 1.95 5.24
N VAL A 45 7.97 1.41 5.47
CA VAL A 45 8.16 0.01 5.85
C VAL A 45 7.48 -0.28 7.19
N GLU A 46 7.73 0.55 8.20
CA GLU A 46 7.07 0.46 9.51
C GLU A 46 5.55 0.52 9.36
N ARG A 47 5.05 1.47 8.58
CA ARG A 47 3.61 1.61 8.33
C ARG A 47 2.98 0.39 7.66
N VAL A 48 3.65 -0.24 6.70
CA VAL A 48 3.14 -1.46 6.06
C VAL A 48 3.16 -2.63 7.04
N GLN A 49 4.20 -2.75 7.87
CA GLN A 49 4.26 -3.77 8.93
C GLN A 49 3.13 -3.61 9.96
N GLU A 50 2.83 -2.38 10.37
CA GLU A 50 1.68 -2.11 11.25
C GLU A 50 0.34 -2.51 10.60
N ILE A 51 0.19 -2.29 9.28
CA ILE A 51 -1.02 -2.67 8.56
C ILE A 51 -1.16 -4.20 8.51
N ASP A 52 -0.05 -4.90 8.26
CA ASP A 52 0.00 -6.36 8.28
C ASP A 52 -0.39 -6.92 9.66
N GLU A 53 0.17 -6.34 10.73
CA GLU A 53 -0.16 -6.70 12.11
C GLU A 53 -1.65 -6.47 12.43
N LYS A 54 -2.21 -5.33 12.02
CA LYS A 54 -3.66 -5.06 12.14
C LYS A 54 -4.50 -6.06 11.35
N ALA A 55 -4.05 -6.46 10.15
CA ALA A 55 -4.76 -7.42 9.32
C ALA A 55 -4.82 -8.82 9.97
N ILE A 56 -3.71 -9.30 10.52
CA ILE A 56 -3.68 -10.59 11.22
C ILE A 56 -4.50 -10.57 12.52
N GLU A 57 -4.53 -9.45 13.23
CA GLU A 57 -5.40 -9.28 14.40
C GLU A 57 -6.88 -9.35 14.02
N ILE A 58 -7.28 -8.66 12.95
CA ILE A 58 -8.66 -8.74 12.42
C ILE A 58 -8.99 -10.17 11.97
N LEU A 59 -8.06 -10.85 11.30
CA LEU A 59 -8.25 -12.24 10.89
C LEU A 59 -8.51 -13.14 12.11
N LYS A 60 -7.69 -13.03 13.15
CA LYS A 60 -7.86 -13.78 14.42
C LYS A 60 -9.21 -13.47 15.07
N ALA A 61 -9.60 -12.20 15.13
CA ALA A 61 -10.88 -11.77 15.69
C ALA A 61 -12.07 -12.36 14.91
N ASN A 62 -12.01 -12.35 13.58
CA ASN A 62 -13.04 -12.93 12.71
C ASN A 62 -13.16 -14.44 12.91
N LEU A 63 -12.03 -15.15 12.97
CA LEU A 63 -12.03 -16.59 13.21
C LEU A 63 -12.59 -16.94 14.60
N LEU A 64 -12.28 -16.13 15.61
CA LEU A 64 -12.86 -16.28 16.95
C LEU A 64 -14.37 -16.06 16.93
N LEU A 65 -14.83 -15.00 16.25
CA LEU A 65 -16.26 -14.69 16.14
C LEU A 65 -17.03 -15.78 15.39
N ILE A 66 -16.48 -16.28 14.28
CA ILE A 66 -17.05 -17.42 13.54
C ILE A 66 -17.11 -18.64 14.46
N GLY A 67 -16.04 -18.94 15.20
CA GLY A 67 -16.01 -20.02 16.18
C GLY A 67 -17.12 -19.90 17.22
N LEU A 68 -17.30 -18.70 17.80
CA LEU A 68 -18.37 -18.43 18.76
C LEU A 68 -19.77 -18.64 18.17
N VAL A 69 -20.01 -18.17 16.94
CA VAL A 69 -21.28 -18.36 16.24
C VAL A 69 -21.54 -19.85 15.96
N VAL A 70 -20.52 -20.59 15.51
CA VAL A 70 -20.63 -22.03 15.26
C VAL A 70 -20.90 -22.80 16.56
N THR A 71 -20.21 -22.45 17.65
CA THR A 71 -20.47 -23.04 18.97
C THR A 71 -21.89 -22.74 19.46
N GLY A 72 -22.34 -21.49 19.35
CA GLY A 72 -23.71 -21.12 19.70
C GLY A 72 -24.76 -21.89 18.87
N GLY A 73 -24.53 -22.00 17.55
CA GLY A 73 -25.38 -22.79 16.67
C GLY A 73 -25.41 -24.28 17.04
N SER A 74 -24.26 -24.86 17.41
CA SER A 74 -24.18 -26.26 17.85
C SER A 74 -25.01 -26.53 19.10
N ILE A 75 -25.05 -25.58 20.05
CA ILE A 75 -25.89 -25.70 21.25
C ILE A 75 -27.37 -25.63 20.86
N VAL A 76 -27.76 -24.68 20.00
CA VAL A 76 -29.16 -24.53 19.56
C VAL A 76 -29.66 -25.79 18.85
N VAL A 77 -28.85 -26.41 18.00
CA VAL A 77 -29.20 -27.66 17.30
C VAL A 77 -29.39 -28.84 18.26
N GLN A 78 -28.74 -28.82 19.43
CA GLN A 78 -28.90 -29.86 20.45
C GLN A 78 -30.12 -29.64 21.37
N THR A 79 -30.80 -28.51 21.25
CA THR A 79 -32.00 -28.17 22.02
C THR A 79 -33.26 -28.33 21.18
N ASP A 80 -34.43 -28.47 21.81
CA ASP A 80 -35.74 -28.52 21.12
C ASP A 80 -36.17 -27.17 20.50
N ILE A 81 -35.22 -26.26 20.26
CA ILE A 81 -35.45 -24.96 19.67
C ILE A 81 -35.57 -25.12 18.15
N ASP A 82 -36.59 -24.49 17.56
CA ASP A 82 -36.76 -24.46 16.11
C ASP A 82 -35.64 -23.63 15.44
N VAL A 83 -34.64 -24.33 14.91
CA VAL A 83 -33.50 -23.75 14.19
C VAL A 83 -33.95 -22.96 12.96
N ALA A 84 -35.07 -23.33 12.35
CA ALA A 84 -35.57 -22.67 11.15
C ALA A 84 -35.91 -21.19 11.39
N ALA A 85 -36.33 -20.84 12.61
CA ALA A 85 -36.61 -19.45 12.98
C ALA A 85 -35.34 -18.57 12.96
N PHE A 86 -34.16 -19.15 13.20
CA PHE A 86 -32.88 -18.44 13.24
C PHE A 86 -32.16 -18.42 11.88
N LEU A 87 -32.59 -19.23 10.92
CA LEU A 87 -32.13 -19.17 9.53
C LEU A 87 -32.96 -18.12 8.77
N ASN A 88 -32.51 -16.88 8.82
CA ASN A 88 -33.19 -15.75 8.21
C ASN A 88 -32.21 -14.85 7.44
N PRO A 89 -32.71 -13.89 6.63
CA PRO A 89 -31.83 -13.05 5.80
C PRO A 89 -30.74 -12.31 6.56
N PHE A 90 -30.97 -11.95 7.83
CA PHE A 90 -29.98 -11.28 8.66
C PHE A 90 -28.81 -12.22 9.01
N THR A 91 -29.10 -13.43 9.51
CA THR A 91 -28.05 -14.39 9.87
C THR A 91 -27.28 -14.87 8.64
N THR A 92 -27.96 -15.04 7.50
CA THR A 92 -27.30 -15.32 6.21
C THR A 92 -26.39 -14.17 5.77
N ALA A 93 -26.87 -12.93 5.79
CA ALA A 93 -26.06 -11.76 5.41
C ALA A 93 -24.84 -11.60 6.33
N SER A 94 -25.01 -11.80 7.63
CA SER A 94 -23.91 -11.80 8.59
C SER A 94 -22.85 -12.84 8.24
N ALA A 95 -23.26 -14.09 7.99
CA ALA A 95 -22.32 -15.17 7.68
C ALA A 95 -21.51 -14.84 6.42
N LEU A 96 -22.17 -14.33 5.38
CA LEU A 96 -21.50 -13.91 4.15
C LEU A 96 -20.53 -12.74 4.39
N LEU A 97 -20.93 -11.74 5.18
CA LEU A 97 -20.07 -10.60 5.52
C LEU A 97 -18.84 -11.01 6.33
N LEU A 98 -18.98 -11.92 7.30
CA LEU A 98 -17.82 -12.43 8.06
C LEU A 98 -16.87 -13.22 7.17
N LEU A 99 -17.39 -14.06 6.27
CA LEU A 99 -16.55 -14.81 5.33
C LEU A 99 -15.81 -13.86 4.38
N ALA A 100 -16.52 -12.88 3.81
CA ALA A 100 -15.91 -11.88 2.94
C ALA A 100 -14.84 -11.05 3.69
N SER A 101 -15.13 -10.63 4.92
CA SER A 101 -14.19 -9.90 5.77
C SER A 101 -12.94 -10.73 6.09
N THR A 102 -13.11 -12.01 6.44
CA THR A 102 -12.01 -12.94 6.70
C THR A 102 -11.13 -13.11 5.46
N GLY A 103 -11.74 -13.31 4.29
CA GLY A 103 -11.01 -13.40 3.02
C GLY A 103 -10.24 -12.13 2.69
N LEU A 104 -10.86 -10.96 2.88
CA LEU A 104 -10.23 -9.66 2.61
C LEU A 104 -9.07 -9.37 3.56
N ALA A 105 -9.21 -9.72 4.85
CA ALA A 105 -8.11 -9.65 5.82
C ALA A 105 -6.95 -10.56 5.41
N GLY A 106 -7.24 -11.80 5.00
CA GLY A 106 -6.24 -12.74 4.50
C GLY A 106 -5.51 -12.23 3.27
N VAL A 107 -6.22 -11.65 2.29
CA VAL A 107 -5.62 -11.00 1.11
C VAL A 107 -4.76 -9.81 1.52
N THR A 108 -5.20 -9.00 2.49
CA THR A 108 -4.43 -7.84 2.96
C THR A 108 -3.12 -8.29 3.61
N TYR A 109 -3.16 -9.36 4.41
CA TYR A 109 -1.98 -9.97 5.00
C TYR A 109 -1.01 -10.50 3.93
N THR A 110 -1.50 -11.29 2.96
CA THR A 110 -0.61 -11.87 1.94
C THR A 110 -0.11 -10.87 0.90
N ALA A 111 -0.88 -9.81 0.63
CA ALA A 111 -0.52 -8.78 -0.34
C ALA A 111 0.36 -7.66 0.24
N SER A 112 0.58 -7.61 1.56
CA SER A 112 1.47 -6.64 2.21
C SER A 112 2.96 -6.94 2.00
N ASN A 113 3.32 -7.53 0.86
CA ASN A 113 4.70 -7.87 0.54
C ASN A 113 5.46 -6.61 0.16
N LEU A 114 6.35 -6.16 1.06
CA LEU A 114 7.19 -4.99 0.85
C LEU A 114 8.20 -5.26 -0.26
N ARG A 115 8.26 -4.37 -1.28
CA ARG A 115 9.43 -4.27 -2.14
C ARG A 115 10.39 -3.26 -1.52
N GLY A 116 11.51 -3.76 -1.02
CA GLY A 116 12.49 -2.96 -0.31
C GLY A 116 13.87 -3.58 -0.35
N GLY A 117 14.89 -2.74 -0.53
CA GLY A 117 16.28 -3.15 -0.56
C GLY A 117 16.86 -3.25 -1.96
N ILE A 118 18.17 -3.02 -2.05
CA ILE A 118 18.95 -3.23 -3.28
C ILE A 118 19.27 -4.72 -3.35
N ASP A 119 18.93 -5.35 -4.46
CA ASP A 119 19.30 -6.75 -4.71
C ASP A 119 20.83 -6.91 -4.75
N GLY A 120 21.36 -8.00 -4.22
CA GLY A 120 22.79 -8.27 -4.14
C GLY A 120 23.46 -8.25 -5.53
N ASP A 121 22.75 -8.75 -6.54
CA ASP A 121 23.20 -8.76 -7.93
C ASP A 121 23.25 -7.33 -8.52
N ALA A 122 22.33 -6.46 -8.10
CA ALA A 122 22.33 -5.06 -8.51
C ALA A 122 23.48 -4.28 -7.85
N VAL A 123 23.84 -4.61 -6.60
CA VAL A 123 25.03 -4.06 -5.93
C VAL A 123 26.30 -4.55 -6.61
N GLU A 124 26.44 -5.85 -6.90
CA GLU A 124 27.64 -6.39 -7.54
C GLU A 124 27.80 -5.85 -8.97
N SER A 125 26.71 -5.69 -9.73
CA SER A 125 26.71 -5.06 -11.05
C SER A 125 27.14 -3.59 -11.00
N ALA A 126 26.63 -2.84 -10.01
CA ALA A 126 27.06 -1.46 -9.79
C ALA A 126 28.53 -1.37 -9.40
N LEU A 127 29.01 -2.24 -8.50
CA LEU A 127 30.42 -2.31 -8.11
C LEU A 127 31.32 -2.74 -9.27
N ALA A 128 30.88 -3.67 -10.12
CA ALA A 128 31.60 -4.09 -11.32
C ALA A 128 31.73 -2.96 -12.33
N THR A 129 30.67 -2.16 -12.51
CA THR A 129 30.67 -0.96 -13.35
C THR A 129 31.63 0.12 -12.78
N ALA A 130 31.61 0.33 -11.46
CA ALA A 130 32.47 1.30 -10.77
C ALA A 130 33.95 0.94 -10.86
N ARG A 131 34.27 -0.35 -10.82
CA ARG A 131 35.65 -0.85 -11.05
C ARG A 131 36.12 -0.62 -12.48
N ALA A 132 35.21 -0.58 -13.47
CA ALA A 132 35.53 -0.39 -14.88
C ALA A 132 35.68 1.10 -15.28
N GLU A 133 34.90 2.01 -14.68
CA GLU A 133 34.93 3.46 -14.97
C GLU A 133 35.00 4.34 -13.70
N PRO A 134 36.16 4.42 -13.01
CA PRO A 134 36.25 5.00 -11.66
C PRO A 134 35.93 6.49 -11.55
N ALA A 135 36.13 7.27 -12.61
CA ALA A 135 36.05 8.74 -12.58
C ALA A 135 34.65 9.31 -12.84
N ALA A 136 33.66 8.46 -13.18
CA ALA A 136 32.34 8.91 -13.62
C ALA A 136 31.18 8.18 -12.93
N ASP A 137 31.44 7.45 -11.83
CA ASP A 137 30.50 6.43 -11.34
C ASP A 137 29.99 6.61 -9.90
N ALA A 138 30.67 7.34 -9.02
CA ALA A 138 30.16 7.62 -7.67
C ALA A 138 28.85 8.42 -7.74
N ASP A 139 28.87 9.57 -8.42
CA ASP A 139 27.68 10.42 -8.60
C ASP A 139 26.59 9.68 -9.39
N ARG A 140 26.98 8.81 -10.32
CA ARG A 140 26.06 7.99 -11.13
C ARG A 140 25.39 6.87 -10.33
N PHE A 141 26.08 6.31 -9.33
CA PHE A 141 25.50 5.33 -8.41
C PHE A 141 24.55 6.01 -7.42
N GLU A 142 24.94 7.15 -6.86
CA GLU A 142 24.11 7.91 -5.93
C GLU A 142 22.81 8.38 -6.58
N VAL A 143 22.87 8.93 -7.79
CA VAL A 143 21.67 9.31 -8.55
C VAL A 143 20.79 8.08 -8.88
N ARG A 144 21.40 6.94 -9.23
CA ARG A 144 20.67 5.68 -9.44
C ARG A 144 19.99 5.19 -8.16
N LEU A 145 20.65 5.31 -7.02
CA LEU A 145 20.12 4.94 -5.71
C LEU A 145 18.93 5.83 -5.32
N LEU A 146 19.07 7.15 -5.44
CA LEU A 146 17.98 8.11 -5.18
C LEU A 146 16.76 7.85 -6.07
N ARG A 147 16.97 7.56 -7.37
CA ARG A 147 15.89 7.19 -8.29
C ARG A 147 15.21 5.88 -7.90
N SER A 148 15.97 4.90 -7.38
CA SER A 148 15.40 3.64 -6.89
C SER A 148 14.59 3.83 -5.61
N TYR A 149 15.08 4.62 -4.64
CA TYR A 149 14.29 5.02 -3.46
C TYR A 149 12.99 5.70 -3.86
N GLY A 150 13.04 6.67 -4.79
CA GLY A 150 11.83 7.33 -5.29
C GLY A 150 10.81 6.35 -5.89
N ARG A 151 11.28 5.35 -6.66
CA ARG A 151 10.39 4.31 -7.22
C ARG A 151 9.81 3.38 -6.15
N TRP A 152 10.59 2.98 -5.15
CA TRP A 152 10.10 2.15 -4.04
C TRP A 152 9.10 2.89 -3.17
N ILE A 153 9.36 4.16 -2.85
CA ILE A 153 8.43 5.02 -2.10
C ILE A 153 7.10 5.15 -2.85
N GLU A 154 7.13 5.40 -4.15
CA GLU A 154 5.92 5.54 -4.96
C GLU A 154 5.15 4.21 -5.05
N TYR A 155 5.84 3.06 -5.15
CA TYR A 155 5.22 1.74 -5.10
C TYR A 155 4.60 1.43 -3.73
N ASN A 156 5.35 1.64 -2.64
CA ASN A 156 4.91 1.38 -1.28
C ASN A 156 3.75 2.30 -0.90
N ALA A 157 3.75 3.57 -1.32
CA ALA A 157 2.61 4.48 -1.15
C ALA A 157 1.33 3.94 -1.81
N ARG A 158 1.46 3.34 -3.00
CA ARG A 158 0.34 2.70 -3.72
C ARG A 158 -0.18 1.46 -3.01
N VAL A 159 0.71 0.55 -2.59
CA VAL A 159 0.34 -0.64 -1.80
C VAL A 159 -0.34 -0.23 -0.49
N THR A 160 0.23 0.73 0.22
CA THR A 160 -0.31 1.24 1.49
C THR A 160 -1.73 1.81 1.31
N ALA A 161 -1.97 2.60 0.26
CA ALA A 161 -3.31 3.16 0.01
C ALA A 161 -4.36 2.07 -0.28
N VAL A 162 -3.97 0.99 -0.97
CA VAL A 162 -4.85 -0.15 -1.23
C VAL A 162 -5.12 -0.93 0.06
N ASN A 163 -4.09 -1.22 0.84
CA ASN A 163 -4.22 -1.98 2.08
C ASN A 163 -5.01 -1.21 3.15
N ASP A 164 -4.81 0.11 3.28
CA ASP A 164 -5.63 0.98 4.13
C ASP A 164 -7.12 0.90 3.76
N MET A 165 -7.40 0.86 2.45
CA MET A 165 -8.77 0.73 1.95
C MET A 165 -9.38 -0.61 2.33
N PHE A 166 -8.65 -1.71 2.11
CA PHE A 166 -9.10 -3.05 2.48
C PHE A 166 -9.27 -3.20 3.99
N ALA A 167 -8.36 -2.68 4.80
CA ALA A 167 -8.49 -2.68 6.26
C ALA A 167 -9.79 -1.99 6.69
N THR A 168 -10.08 -0.80 6.14
CA THR A 168 -11.31 -0.07 6.45
C THR A 168 -12.58 -0.85 6.07
N ILE A 169 -12.61 -1.40 4.84
CA ILE A 169 -13.75 -2.20 4.36
C ILE A 169 -13.94 -3.43 5.24
N THR A 170 -12.84 -4.10 5.59
CA THR A 170 -12.84 -5.29 6.43
C THR A 170 -13.48 -5.01 7.78
N VAL A 171 -13.04 -3.94 8.47
CA VAL A 171 -13.60 -3.52 9.77
C VAL A 171 -15.10 -3.19 9.66
N LEU A 172 -15.50 -2.44 8.64
CA LEU A 172 -16.92 -2.11 8.42
C LEU A 172 -17.77 -3.36 8.19
N MET A 173 -17.26 -4.35 7.45
CA MET A 173 -17.94 -5.64 7.25
C MET A 173 -18.09 -6.41 8.57
N VAL A 174 -17.09 -6.42 9.44
CA VAL A 174 -17.19 -7.09 10.77
C VAL A 174 -18.28 -6.44 11.62
N ILE A 175 -18.29 -5.11 11.69
CA ILE A 175 -19.31 -4.37 12.45
C ILE A 175 -20.70 -4.64 11.88
N ALA A 176 -20.86 -4.56 10.56
CA ALA A 176 -22.13 -4.86 9.89
C ALA A 176 -22.58 -6.30 10.17
N ALA A 177 -21.68 -7.27 10.07
CA ALA A 177 -21.99 -8.66 10.37
C ALA A 177 -22.48 -8.84 11.81
N PHE A 178 -21.78 -8.26 12.79
CA PHE A 178 -22.21 -8.34 14.19
C PHE A 178 -23.62 -7.77 14.41
N VAL A 179 -23.91 -6.60 13.80
CA VAL A 179 -25.25 -6.00 13.85
C VAL A 179 -26.30 -6.93 13.23
N TYR A 180 -25.99 -7.58 12.10
CA TYR A 180 -26.87 -8.57 11.48
C TYR A 180 -27.05 -9.83 12.34
N VAL A 181 -26.03 -10.34 13.03
CA VAL A 181 -26.19 -11.46 13.98
C VAL A 181 -27.20 -11.09 15.04
N VAL A 182 -27.00 -9.95 15.71
CA VAL A 182 -27.86 -9.50 16.81
C VAL A 182 -29.31 -9.31 16.34
N ALA A 183 -29.49 -8.64 15.19
CA ALA A 183 -30.82 -8.46 14.59
C ALA A 183 -31.46 -9.80 14.20
N GLY A 184 -30.69 -10.71 13.61
CA GLY A 184 -31.15 -12.03 13.19
C GLY A 184 -31.60 -12.93 14.33
N ILE A 185 -30.87 -12.91 15.45
CA ILE A 185 -31.28 -13.58 16.69
C ILE A 185 -32.58 -12.98 17.22
N GLY A 186 -32.70 -11.64 17.25
CA GLY A 186 -33.90 -10.95 17.70
C GLY A 186 -35.13 -11.29 16.84
N VAL A 187 -34.98 -11.31 15.51
CA VAL A 187 -36.05 -11.71 14.58
C VAL A 187 -36.45 -13.17 14.79
N GLY A 188 -35.47 -14.08 14.94
CA GLY A 188 -35.77 -15.49 15.20
C GLY A 188 -36.50 -15.71 16.53
N ALA A 189 -36.14 -14.97 17.58
CA ALA A 189 -36.77 -15.07 18.90
C ALA A 189 -38.18 -14.45 18.96
N LEU A 190 -38.40 -13.32 18.29
CA LEU A 190 -39.69 -12.61 18.32
C LEU A 190 -40.71 -13.18 17.33
N GLY A 191 -40.26 -13.90 16.30
CA GLY A 191 -41.11 -14.46 15.25
C GLY A 191 -42.04 -13.44 14.57
N PRO A 192 -41.57 -12.23 14.18
CA PRO A 192 -42.42 -11.26 13.53
C PRO A 192 -42.89 -11.76 12.15
N SER A 193 -43.97 -11.17 11.63
CA SER A 193 -44.44 -11.50 10.29
C SER A 193 -43.37 -11.28 9.22
N THR A 194 -43.39 -12.07 8.15
CA THR A 194 -42.41 -12.00 7.04
C THR A 194 -42.24 -10.59 6.48
N LEU A 195 -43.33 -9.84 6.33
CA LEU A 195 -43.31 -8.48 5.81
C LEU A 195 -42.50 -7.54 6.73
N VAL A 196 -42.72 -7.64 8.05
CA VAL A 196 -42.01 -6.83 9.04
C VAL A 196 -40.52 -7.16 9.03
N SER A 197 -40.16 -8.45 8.96
CA SER A 197 -38.76 -8.89 8.87
C SER A 197 -38.06 -8.36 7.63
N VAL A 198 -38.72 -8.40 6.46
CA VAL A 198 -38.17 -7.88 5.20
C VAL A 198 -37.98 -6.35 5.27
N ILE A 199 -38.98 -5.62 5.78
CA ILE A 199 -38.87 -4.16 5.92
C ILE A 199 -37.73 -3.79 6.88
N ALA A 200 -37.64 -4.46 8.04
CA ALA A 200 -36.56 -4.26 8.99
C ALA A 200 -35.19 -4.58 8.39
N PHE A 201 -35.09 -5.65 7.59
CA PHE A 201 -33.86 -6.00 6.89
C PHE A 201 -33.42 -4.92 5.92
N LEU A 202 -34.34 -4.42 5.09
CA LEU A 202 -34.05 -3.37 4.12
C LEU A 202 -33.69 -2.04 4.81
N ALA A 203 -34.40 -1.67 5.87
CA ALA A 203 -34.13 -0.46 6.64
C ALA A 203 -32.75 -0.52 7.31
N LEU A 204 -32.41 -1.65 7.95
CA LEU A 204 -31.10 -1.86 8.55
C LEU A 204 -29.98 -1.86 7.50
N THR A 205 -30.21 -2.53 6.37
CA THR A 205 -29.28 -2.53 5.23
C THR A 205 -29.01 -1.11 4.75
N ALA A 206 -30.06 -0.31 4.55
CA ALA A 206 -29.94 1.07 4.12
C ALA A 206 -29.16 1.92 5.15
N ALA A 207 -29.43 1.74 6.45
CA ALA A 207 -28.71 2.44 7.51
C ALA A 207 -27.21 2.07 7.55
N LEU A 208 -26.88 0.79 7.41
CA LEU A 208 -25.48 0.33 7.37
C LEU A 208 -24.75 0.80 6.11
N LEU A 209 -25.42 0.79 4.95
CA LEU A 209 -24.85 1.32 3.71
C LEU A 209 -24.64 2.84 3.81
N TRP A 210 -25.58 3.57 4.41
CA TRP A 210 -25.42 5.00 4.66
C TRP A 210 -24.25 5.27 5.61
N LEU A 211 -24.13 4.51 6.70
CA LEU A 211 -23.00 4.63 7.64
C LEU A 211 -21.66 4.32 6.96
N GLY A 212 -21.62 3.27 6.11
CA GLY A 212 -20.43 2.93 5.32
C GLY A 212 -20.06 4.02 4.33
N ALA A 213 -21.05 4.60 3.64
CA ALA A 213 -20.85 5.74 2.75
C ALA A 213 -20.39 6.99 3.51
N PHE A 214 -20.91 7.22 4.71
CA PHE A 214 -20.49 8.31 5.58
C PHE A 214 -19.04 8.12 6.06
N ALA A 215 -18.68 6.92 6.52
CA ALA A 215 -17.30 6.59 6.88
C ALA A 215 -16.35 6.77 5.68
N TYR A 216 -16.78 6.35 4.49
CA TYR A 216 -16.04 6.56 3.25
C TYR A 216 -15.87 8.06 2.92
N TYR A 217 -16.92 8.87 3.12
CA TYR A 217 -16.87 10.31 2.89
C TYR A 217 -15.96 11.03 3.90
N MET A 218 -16.04 10.67 5.19
CA MET A 218 -15.20 11.23 6.25
C MET A 218 -13.72 10.97 6.01
N ASP A 219 -13.38 9.77 5.53
CA ASP A 219 -12.00 9.43 5.15
C ASP A 219 -11.50 10.29 3.96
N HIS A 220 -12.39 10.84 3.14
CA HIS A 220 -12.07 11.72 2.01
C HIS A 220 -11.93 13.21 2.38
N LEU A 221 -12.28 13.62 3.59
CA LEU A 221 -12.15 15.02 4.02
C LEU A 221 -10.69 15.42 4.30
N GLY A 222 -9.75 14.46 4.25
CA GLY A 222 -8.32 14.67 4.47
C GLY A 222 -7.51 14.90 3.19
N ALA A 223 -7.70 16.05 2.53
CA ALA A 223 -6.69 16.79 1.75
C ALA A 223 -7.42 17.66 0.71
N SER A 224 -7.54 18.96 0.99
CA SER A 224 -7.56 19.92 -0.10
C SER A 224 -6.19 19.82 -0.81
N ASP A 225 -6.21 19.64 -2.14
CA ASP A 225 -5.04 19.77 -3.01
C ASP A 225 -4.58 21.25 -3.09
N GLU A 226 -4.52 21.93 -1.95
CA GLU A 226 -4.02 23.30 -1.89
C GLU A 226 -2.49 23.23 -1.94
N HIS A 227 -1.98 23.61 -3.10
CA HIS A 227 -0.58 23.93 -3.37
C HIS A 227 -0.09 24.87 -2.26
N TRP A 228 0.74 24.36 -1.34
CA TRP A 228 1.41 25.21 -0.36
C TRP A 228 2.60 25.87 -1.06
N GLU A 229 2.53 27.19 -1.24
CA GLU A 229 3.64 27.97 -1.78
C GLU A 229 4.89 27.76 -0.89
N GLY A 230 5.96 27.21 -1.47
CA GLY A 230 7.24 26.99 -0.78
C GLY A 230 7.59 25.52 -0.47
N THR A 231 6.73 24.55 -0.78
CA THR A 231 7.09 23.11 -0.76
C THR A 231 7.53 22.60 -2.13
N PHE A 232 8.40 21.58 -2.17
CA PHE A 232 8.78 20.93 -3.45
C PHE A 232 7.53 20.44 -4.18
N ASP A 233 7.49 20.68 -5.50
CA ASP A 233 6.40 20.21 -6.35
C ASP A 233 6.33 18.67 -6.27
N GLY A 234 5.21 18.15 -5.75
CA GLY A 234 5.01 16.72 -5.50
C GLY A 234 5.12 16.25 -4.04
N VAL A 235 5.48 17.12 -3.07
CA VAL A 235 5.42 16.76 -1.64
C VAL A 235 3.96 16.74 -1.17
N ARG A 236 3.45 15.54 -0.89
CA ARG A 236 2.07 15.33 -0.41
C ARG A 236 2.09 15.12 1.10
N ILE A 237 1.68 16.13 1.86
CA ILE A 237 1.31 15.97 3.27
C ILE A 237 -0.13 15.47 3.34
N SER A 238 -0.38 14.28 2.78
CA SER A 238 -1.69 13.63 2.88
C SER A 238 -1.47 12.20 3.31
N LYS A 239 -2.36 11.70 4.18
CA LYS A 239 -2.43 10.30 4.60
C LYS A 239 -2.73 9.43 3.38
N GLY A 240 -1.69 9.12 2.61
CA GLY A 240 -1.79 8.26 1.44
C GLY A 240 -2.57 8.88 0.29
N VAL A 241 -2.32 8.30 -0.87
CA VAL A 241 -2.99 8.58 -2.13
C VAL A 241 -4.53 8.53 -1.97
N THR A 242 -5.25 9.55 -2.44
CA THR A 242 -6.73 9.55 -2.45
C THR A 242 -7.28 8.24 -3.02
N ARG A 243 -8.26 7.57 -2.37
CA ARG A 243 -8.74 6.23 -2.76
C ARG A 243 -9.29 6.11 -4.19
N LYS A 244 -9.72 7.21 -4.84
CA LYS A 244 -10.03 7.23 -6.30
C LYS A 244 -8.82 6.78 -7.11
N ARG A 245 -7.63 7.22 -6.70
CA ARG A 245 -6.37 6.77 -7.27
C ARG A 245 -6.01 5.36 -6.77
N GLY A 246 -6.35 4.96 -5.53
CA GLY A 246 -6.24 3.56 -5.06
C GLY A 246 -6.97 2.54 -5.95
N LEU A 247 -8.19 2.83 -6.41
CA LEU A 247 -8.92 1.99 -7.37
C LEU A 247 -8.27 1.98 -8.77
N SER A 248 -7.79 3.14 -9.25
CA SER A 248 -7.03 3.18 -10.51
C SER A 248 -5.68 2.47 -10.42
N THR A 249 -5.07 2.50 -9.24
CA THR A 249 -3.81 1.83 -8.90
C THR A 249 -3.99 0.32 -8.84
N LEU A 250 -5.07 -0.18 -8.22
CA LEU A 250 -5.46 -1.59 -8.30
C LEU A 250 -5.62 -2.04 -9.76
N ARG A 251 -6.24 -1.19 -10.59
CA ARG A 251 -6.41 -1.47 -12.02
C ARG A 251 -5.09 -1.49 -12.77
N SER A 252 -4.18 -0.55 -12.47
CA SER A 252 -2.87 -0.47 -13.12
C SER A 252 -1.94 -1.60 -12.67
N MET A 253 -1.93 -1.94 -11.38
CA MET A 253 -1.17 -3.08 -10.83
C MET A 253 -1.61 -4.39 -11.45
N ARG A 254 -2.92 -4.58 -11.65
CA ARG A 254 -3.45 -5.76 -12.35
C ARG A 254 -3.01 -5.82 -13.82
N SER A 255 -2.89 -4.69 -14.51
CA SER A 255 -2.41 -4.66 -15.89
C SER A 255 -0.90 -4.82 -16.01
N GLU A 256 -0.13 -4.24 -15.08
CA GLU A 256 1.34 -4.30 -15.05
C GLU A 256 1.83 -5.70 -14.65
N GLY A 257 1.20 -6.34 -13.65
CA GLY A 257 1.55 -7.72 -13.28
C GLY A 257 1.26 -8.72 -14.41
N ALA A 258 0.20 -8.49 -15.19
CA ALA A 258 -0.12 -9.31 -16.35
C ALA A 258 0.83 -9.11 -17.55
N THR A 259 1.59 -8.01 -17.59
CA THR A 259 2.68 -7.83 -18.57
C THR A 259 3.98 -8.47 -18.10
N ASP A 260 4.35 -8.32 -16.83
CA ASP A 260 5.57 -8.93 -16.27
C ASP A 260 5.51 -10.47 -16.39
N GLU A 261 4.36 -11.09 -16.08
CA GLU A 261 4.16 -12.54 -16.23
C GLU A 261 4.30 -13.02 -17.69
N ARG A 262 3.87 -12.22 -18.67
CA ARG A 262 4.00 -12.55 -20.10
C ARG A 262 5.43 -12.37 -20.62
N GLU A 263 6.16 -11.41 -20.07
CA GLU A 263 7.58 -11.21 -20.41
C GLU A 263 8.44 -12.32 -19.81
N GLU A 264 8.15 -12.78 -18.59
CA GLU A 264 8.79 -13.96 -17.99
C GLU A 264 8.45 -15.27 -18.72
N GLU A 265 7.19 -15.50 -19.11
CA GLU A 265 6.80 -16.66 -19.91
C GLU A 265 7.46 -16.64 -21.31
N ALA A 266 7.53 -15.48 -21.97
CA ALA A 266 8.21 -15.33 -23.25
C ALA A 266 9.74 -15.50 -23.14
N ALA A 267 10.35 -15.10 -22.02
CA ALA A 267 11.75 -15.33 -21.74
C ALA A 267 12.04 -16.82 -21.44
N ALA A 268 11.11 -17.53 -20.80
CA ALA A 268 11.20 -18.96 -20.51
C ALA A 268 11.02 -19.84 -21.77
N GLU A 269 10.13 -19.46 -22.69
CA GLU A 269 9.94 -20.14 -23.98
C GLU A 269 11.03 -19.83 -25.01
N GLY A 270 11.82 -18.77 -24.79
CA GLY A 270 12.86 -18.27 -25.70
C GLY A 270 14.23 -18.96 -25.60
N VAL A 271 14.40 -20.04 -24.82
CA VAL A 271 15.67 -20.77 -24.72
C VAL A 271 15.66 -21.98 -25.67
N PRO A 272 16.20 -21.89 -26.90
CA PRO A 272 16.38 -23.06 -27.74
C PRO A 272 17.47 -23.96 -27.15
N GLU A 273 17.12 -25.22 -26.90
CA GLU A 273 18.03 -26.34 -26.74
C GLU A 273 19.05 -26.35 -27.89
N GLN A 274 20.25 -25.80 -27.68
CA GLN A 274 21.40 -26.13 -28.52
C GLN A 274 21.95 -27.50 -28.10
N SER A 275 21.25 -28.53 -28.58
CA SER A 275 21.78 -29.89 -28.68
C SER A 275 22.86 -29.94 -29.76
N SER A 276 24.05 -30.40 -29.35
CA SER A 276 24.91 -31.30 -30.09
C SER A 276 25.38 -30.88 -31.49
N ARG A 277 26.58 -30.31 -31.58
CA ARG A 277 27.58 -30.67 -32.61
C ARG A 277 29.01 -30.47 -32.08
N ARG A 278 29.62 -31.54 -31.57
CA ARG A 278 30.94 -32.04 -31.99
C ARG A 278 31.19 -33.41 -31.40
#